data_AF-A0A537ZY97-F1
#
_entry.id   AF-A0A537ZY97-F1
#
_cell.length_a   1.000
_cell.length_b   1.000
_cell.length_c   1.000
_cell.angle_alpha   90.00
_cell.angle_beta   90.00
_cell.angle_gamma   90.00
#
_symmetry.space_group_name_H-M   'P 1'
#
loop_
_entity.id
_entity.type
_entity.pdbx_description
1 polymer ?
#
loop_
_entity_poly.entity_id
_entity_poly.type
_entity_poly.pdbx_seq_one_letter_code
_entity_poly.pdbx_strand_id
1 'polypeptide(L)'
;MNRLLFVAAAALALAAGTARADDGPVLGFTTSAAPSAAVSLPSAAAPNAPGSISVPVNFTSRPVRSQRLTVVQLQPLWQRAAAAYGVPWQVLAAINKIESNFGQNMGPSSAGAIGWMQFMPDTWLRWGVDADGDGIADPWDAADAIFSAARYLAAAGGQADISRAVFAYNHASWYVNEVLQLANVFGNGGPAVTSDLQRLQASLDAARGKVIAANDTLVSALDQERALVRVARKLEARVESAQLLSDRLNAERDATAYGAMLYRAHSESERAR
;
A
#
# COMPACT_ATOMS: atom_id res chain seq x y z
N MET A 1 4.85 52.29 44.87
CA MET A 1 4.92 53.71 44.45
C MET A 1 5.52 53.75 43.06
N ASN A 2 4.68 53.81 42.03
CA ASN A 2 4.44 55.03 41.22
C ASN A 2 5.67 55.42 40.37
N ARG A 3 5.63 55.15 39.07
CA ARG A 3 5.25 56.15 38.06
C ARG A 3 5.36 55.62 36.62
N LEU A 4 4.24 55.71 35.92
CA LEU A 4 4.17 55.83 34.47
C LEU A 4 4.93 57.08 34.00
N LEU A 5 5.48 57.03 32.79
CA LEU A 5 5.58 58.19 31.90
C LEU A 5 5.45 57.71 30.44
N PHE A 6 4.36 58.14 29.81
CA PHE A 6 4.14 58.16 28.37
C PHE A 6 4.96 59.29 27.75
N VAL A 7 5.59 59.06 26.59
CA VAL A 7 5.75 60.10 25.55
C VAL A 7 5.67 59.42 24.18
N ALA A 8 4.71 59.86 23.38
CA ALA A 8 4.61 59.60 21.95
C ALA A 8 5.46 60.62 21.17
N ALA A 9 6.08 60.20 20.08
CA ALA A 9 6.45 61.10 18.98
C ALA A 9 6.64 60.28 17.70
N ALA A 10 5.79 60.55 16.72
CA ALA A 10 5.96 60.11 15.33
C ALA A 10 6.99 61.00 14.63
N ALA A 11 7.82 60.41 13.77
CA ALA A 11 8.48 61.13 12.69
C ALA A 11 8.78 60.18 11.52
N LEU A 12 8.23 60.54 10.38
CA LEU A 12 8.37 59.90 9.08
C LEU A 12 9.56 60.53 8.35
N ALA A 13 10.50 59.75 7.82
CA ALA A 13 11.43 60.19 6.77
C ALA A 13 12.01 59.00 6.00
N LEU A 14 11.71 58.96 4.70
CA LEU A 14 12.43 58.17 3.68
C LEU A 14 13.78 58.84 3.38
N ALA A 15 14.85 58.05 3.20
CA ALA A 15 15.77 58.20 2.06
C ALA A 15 16.75 57.03 1.96
N ALA A 16 17.00 56.65 0.70
CA ALA A 16 17.81 55.57 0.19
C ALA A 16 19.24 55.47 0.76
N GLY A 17 19.63 54.25 1.13
CA GLY A 17 21.02 53.81 1.17
C GLY A 17 21.31 52.97 -0.08
N THR A 18 22.22 53.46 -0.92
CA THR A 18 22.74 52.73 -2.07
C THR A 18 23.77 51.70 -1.60
N ALA A 19 23.47 50.41 -1.76
CA ALA A 19 24.48 49.36 -1.70
C ALA A 19 24.59 48.72 -3.08
N ARG A 20 25.71 49.03 -3.76
CA ARG A 20 26.26 48.21 -4.84
C ARG A 20 27.08 47.09 -4.20
N ALA A 21 26.80 45.86 -4.60
CA ALA A 21 27.75 44.76 -4.62
C ALA A 21 27.41 43.90 -5.83
N ASP A 22 28.44 43.59 -6.61
CA ASP A 22 28.38 43.02 -7.95
C ASP A 22 27.84 41.59 -8.01
N ASP A 23 26.98 41.37 -9.02
CA ASP A 23 26.93 40.29 -9.99
C ASP A 23 27.03 38.82 -9.54
N GLY A 24 25.84 38.21 -9.41
CA GLY A 24 25.58 36.83 -9.82
C GLY A 24 24.17 36.74 -10.40
N PRO A 25 23.89 35.87 -11.40
CA PRO A 25 22.54 35.72 -11.93
C PRO A 25 21.68 35.00 -10.89
N VAL A 26 21.04 35.78 -10.03
CA VAL A 26 19.97 35.27 -9.17
C VAL A 26 18.74 35.17 -10.05
N LEU A 27 18.35 33.95 -10.42
CA LEU A 27 17.05 33.67 -11.00
C LEU A 27 15.99 34.01 -9.94
N GLY A 28 15.55 35.27 -9.94
CA GLY A 28 14.44 35.73 -9.13
C GLY A 28 13.14 35.09 -9.61
N PHE A 29 12.67 34.07 -8.91
CA PHE A 29 11.30 33.63 -9.01
C PHE A 29 10.43 34.60 -8.21
N THR A 30 9.95 35.66 -8.86
CA THR A 30 8.78 36.36 -8.37
C THR A 30 7.58 35.44 -8.58
N THR A 31 7.24 34.63 -7.59
CA THR A 31 5.93 33.98 -7.56
C THR A 31 4.89 35.06 -7.27
N SER A 32 4.35 35.65 -8.32
CA SER A 32 3.06 36.35 -8.24
C SER A 32 2.00 35.29 -7.93
N ALA A 33 1.74 35.08 -6.65
CA ALA A 33 0.56 34.36 -6.21
C ALA A 33 -0.62 35.33 -6.36
N ALA A 34 -1.43 35.14 -7.40
CA ALA A 34 -2.79 35.65 -7.36
C ALA A 34 -3.49 35.05 -6.13
N PRO A 35 -4.34 35.82 -5.41
CA PRO A 35 -5.05 35.29 -4.26
C PRO A 35 -6.18 34.40 -4.76
N SER A 36 -5.90 33.12 -5.00
CA SER A 36 -6.95 32.11 -4.93
C SER A 36 -7.37 32.06 -3.46
N ALA A 37 -8.65 32.32 -3.18
CA ALA A 37 -9.18 32.19 -1.83
C ALA A 37 -8.71 30.85 -1.23
N ALA A 38 -7.97 30.90 -0.13
CA ALA A 38 -7.45 29.70 0.49
C ALA A 38 -8.63 28.80 0.88
N VAL A 39 -8.71 27.59 0.32
CA VAL A 39 -9.70 26.59 0.74
C VAL A 39 -9.55 26.41 2.26
N SER A 40 -10.63 26.68 3.00
CA SER A 40 -10.61 26.60 4.45
C SER A 40 -10.75 25.15 4.88
N LEU A 41 -9.62 24.54 5.26
CA LEU A 41 -9.59 23.14 5.70
C LEU A 41 -10.10 23.03 7.15
N PRO A 42 -10.94 22.03 7.46
CA PRO A 42 -11.44 21.83 8.82
C PRO A 42 -10.35 21.35 9.77
N SER A 43 -10.47 21.69 11.06
CA SER A 43 -9.55 21.23 12.10
C SER A 43 -9.62 19.71 12.30
N ALA A 44 -8.50 19.11 12.72
CA ALA A 44 -8.44 17.72 13.16
C ALA A 44 -8.93 17.52 14.62
N ALA A 45 -9.17 18.60 15.38
CA ALA A 45 -9.53 18.52 16.78
C ALA A 45 -10.94 17.96 17.04
N ALA A 46 -11.84 18.05 16.06
CA ALA A 46 -13.21 17.57 16.16
C ALA A 46 -13.68 16.95 14.82
N PRO A 47 -14.54 15.93 14.87
CA PRO A 47 -15.18 15.40 13.67
C PRO A 47 -16.18 16.42 13.09
N ASN A 48 -16.57 16.20 11.85
CA ASN A 48 -17.68 16.90 11.22
C ASN A 48 -18.96 16.73 12.04
N ALA A 49 -19.76 17.80 12.12
CA ALA A 49 -21.09 17.69 12.68
C ALA A 49 -21.98 16.91 11.70
N PRO A 50 -22.99 16.15 12.18
CA PRO A 50 -23.93 15.48 11.29
C PRO A 50 -24.56 16.44 10.28
N GLY A 51 -24.42 16.13 8.99
CA GLY A 51 -24.95 16.94 7.89
C GLY A 51 -24.13 18.20 7.53
N SER A 52 -22.94 18.40 8.11
CA SER A 52 -22.12 19.58 7.82
C SER A 52 -21.28 19.48 6.55
N ILE A 53 -21.19 18.30 5.95
CA ILE A 53 -20.50 18.09 4.66
C ILE A 53 -21.52 17.64 3.61
N SER A 54 -21.32 18.11 2.38
CA SER A 54 -21.99 17.55 1.21
C SER A 54 -21.17 16.36 0.71
N VAL A 55 -21.85 15.30 0.29
CA VAL A 55 -21.23 14.13 -0.35
C VAL A 55 -21.98 13.83 -1.65
N PRO A 56 -21.37 13.11 -2.61
CA PRO A 56 -22.10 12.66 -3.79
C PRO A 56 -23.34 11.85 -3.44
N VAL A 57 -24.41 11.97 -4.24
CA VAL A 57 -25.70 11.27 -4.01
C VAL A 57 -25.56 9.74 -3.87
N ASN A 58 -24.51 9.16 -4.47
CA ASN A 58 -24.15 7.74 -4.36
C ASN A 58 -22.69 7.58 -3.93
N PHE A 59 -22.24 8.30 -2.90
CA PHE A 59 -20.82 8.34 -2.52
C PHE A 59 -20.24 6.98 -2.10
N THR A 60 -21.06 5.97 -1.78
CA THR A 60 -20.59 4.61 -1.49
C THR A 60 -20.40 3.74 -2.72
N SER A 61 -20.74 4.23 -3.91
CA SER A 61 -20.62 3.50 -5.18
C SER A 61 -19.53 4.14 -6.05
N ARG A 62 -18.71 3.29 -6.68
CA ARG A 62 -17.62 3.77 -7.55
C ARG A 62 -18.17 4.62 -8.71
N PRO A 63 -17.56 5.78 -9.02
CA PRO A 63 -18.00 6.60 -10.14
C PRO A 63 -17.67 5.93 -11.48
N VAL A 64 -18.48 6.25 -12.50
CA VAL A 64 -18.29 5.76 -13.87
C VAL A 64 -16.92 6.16 -14.44
N ARG A 65 -16.44 7.35 -14.07
CA ARG A 65 -15.11 7.84 -14.42
C ARG A 65 -14.31 8.00 -13.14
N SER A 66 -13.23 7.22 -13.02
CA SER A 66 -12.26 7.38 -11.95
C SER A 66 -11.11 8.25 -12.44
N GLN A 67 -10.68 9.21 -11.61
CA GLN A 67 -9.47 9.96 -11.84
C GLN A 67 -8.27 9.00 -11.92
N ARG A 68 -7.30 9.30 -12.78
CA ARG A 68 -6.04 8.55 -12.90
C ARG A 68 -4.89 9.52 -12.68
N LEU A 69 -4.18 9.35 -11.58
CA LEU A 69 -3.02 10.15 -11.24
C LEU A 69 -1.77 9.28 -11.20
N THR A 70 -0.68 9.82 -11.72
CA THR A 70 0.64 9.22 -11.55
C THR A 70 1.19 9.52 -10.15
N VAL A 71 2.16 8.73 -9.70
CA VAL A 71 2.84 8.98 -8.42
C VAL A 71 3.45 10.40 -8.36
N VAL A 72 3.95 10.90 -9.49
CA VAL A 72 4.51 12.26 -9.61
C VAL A 72 3.42 13.33 -9.37
N GLN A 73 2.19 13.09 -9.81
CA GLN A 73 1.06 14.00 -9.57
C GLN A 73 0.51 13.87 -8.15
N LEU A 74 0.59 12.68 -7.53
CA LEU A 74 0.12 12.44 -6.17
C LEU A 74 1.08 12.98 -5.10
N GLN A 75 2.38 12.96 -5.37
CA GLN A 75 3.39 13.44 -4.41
C GLN A 75 3.11 14.85 -3.85
N PRO A 76 2.84 15.89 -4.68
CA PRO A 76 2.51 17.20 -4.14
C PRO A 76 1.19 17.20 -3.34
N LEU A 77 0.22 16.33 -3.65
CA LEU A 77 -1.01 16.20 -2.85
C LEU A 77 -0.72 15.65 -1.46
N TRP A 78 0.06 14.55 -1.35
CA TRP A 78 0.47 14.00 -0.06
C TRP A 78 1.24 15.03 0.76
N GLN A 79 2.17 15.77 0.14
CA GLN A 79 2.97 16.79 0.82
C GLN A 79 2.12 17.96 1.35
N ARG A 80 1.14 18.45 0.58
CA ARG A 80 0.25 19.52 1.04
C ARG A 80 -0.67 19.06 2.16
N ALA A 81 -1.27 17.87 2.04
CA ALA A 81 -2.13 17.31 3.08
C ALA A 81 -1.37 17.06 4.39
N ALA A 82 -0.16 16.51 4.28
CA ALA A 82 0.77 16.34 5.38
C ALA A 82 1.10 17.66 6.08
N ALA A 83 1.45 18.70 5.31
CA ALA A 83 1.74 20.02 5.85
C ALA A 83 0.51 20.65 6.54
N ALA A 84 -0.69 20.46 5.98
CA ALA A 84 -1.93 21.00 6.55
C ALA A 84 -2.28 20.41 7.92
N TYR A 85 -1.98 19.13 8.14
CA TYR A 85 -2.38 18.41 9.35
C TYR A 85 -1.21 17.99 10.26
N GLY A 86 0.03 18.29 9.88
CA GLY A 86 1.22 17.99 10.68
C GLY A 86 1.57 16.50 10.77
N VAL A 87 1.27 15.72 9.74
CA VAL A 87 1.61 14.28 9.66
C VAL A 87 2.65 14.02 8.57
N PRO A 88 3.44 12.92 8.61
CA PRO A 88 4.42 12.64 7.56
C PRO A 88 3.77 12.29 6.21
N TRP A 89 4.15 12.98 5.13
CA TRP A 89 3.59 12.71 3.79
C TRP A 89 3.90 11.30 3.28
N GLN A 90 5.02 10.73 3.72
CA GLN A 90 5.43 9.37 3.40
C GLN A 90 4.43 8.34 3.94
N VAL A 91 3.82 8.61 5.09
CA VAL A 91 2.78 7.75 5.68
C VAL A 91 1.49 7.83 4.86
N LEU A 92 1.12 9.03 4.38
CA LEU A 92 -0.03 9.18 3.48
C LEU A 92 0.18 8.44 2.16
N ALA A 93 1.38 8.52 1.57
CA ALA A 93 1.75 7.79 0.38
C ALA A 93 1.70 6.26 0.58
N ALA A 94 2.20 5.79 1.73
CA ALA A 94 2.17 4.37 2.09
C ALA A 94 0.74 3.86 2.27
N ILE A 95 -0.10 4.56 3.03
CA ILE A 95 -1.52 4.21 3.18
C ILE A 95 -2.21 4.21 1.83
N ASN A 96 -2.03 5.25 1.00
CA ASN A 96 -2.65 5.30 -0.33
C ASN A 96 -2.24 4.13 -1.22
N LYS A 97 -0.97 3.68 -1.14
CA LYS A 97 -0.48 2.49 -1.86
C LYS A 97 -1.16 1.22 -1.36
N ILE A 98 -1.22 1.02 -0.05
CA ILE A 98 -1.76 -0.20 0.58
C ILE A 98 -3.26 -0.30 0.34
N GLU A 99 -3.98 0.81 0.55
CA GLU A 99 -5.44 0.84 0.51
C GLU A 99 -5.99 0.64 -0.91
N SER A 100 -5.46 1.38 -1.89
CA SER A 100 -6.06 1.42 -3.23
C SER A 100 -5.07 1.26 -4.37
N ASN A 101 -3.80 0.98 -4.07
CA ASN A 101 -2.73 0.98 -5.06
C ASN A 101 -2.72 2.29 -5.89
N PHE A 102 -2.78 3.43 -5.19
CA PHE A 102 -2.85 4.76 -5.81
C PHE A 102 -4.08 4.97 -6.70
N GLY A 103 -5.26 4.59 -6.19
CA GLY A 103 -6.53 4.78 -6.90
C GLY A 103 -6.84 3.73 -7.97
N GLN A 104 -6.01 2.69 -8.12
CA GLN A 104 -6.27 1.60 -9.07
C GLN A 104 -7.40 0.68 -8.58
N ASN A 105 -7.48 0.46 -7.26
CA ASN A 105 -8.39 -0.48 -6.60
C ASN A 105 -9.17 0.23 -5.47
N MET A 106 -10.10 1.11 -5.81
CA MET A 106 -10.83 1.95 -4.82
C MET A 106 -12.11 1.32 -4.25
N GLY A 107 -12.35 0.03 -4.53
CA GLY A 107 -13.52 -0.67 -4.03
C GLY A 107 -14.86 -0.26 -4.68
N PRO A 108 -15.99 -0.44 -3.97
CA PRO A 108 -16.05 -0.82 -2.55
C PRO A 108 -15.40 -2.19 -2.27
N SER A 109 -14.72 -2.31 -1.14
CA SER A 109 -14.19 -3.60 -0.66
C SER A 109 -15.30 -4.51 -0.14
N SER A 110 -14.99 -5.77 0.16
CA SER A 110 -15.94 -6.70 0.80
C SER A 110 -16.43 -6.22 2.16
N ALA A 111 -15.64 -5.41 2.87
CA ALA A 111 -16.00 -4.79 4.14
C ALA A 111 -16.78 -3.47 3.96
N GLY A 112 -16.95 -2.98 2.72
CA GLY A 112 -17.66 -1.73 2.42
C GLY A 112 -16.80 -0.47 2.43
N ALA A 113 -15.47 -0.59 2.56
CA ALA A 113 -14.56 0.55 2.46
C ALA A 113 -14.43 1.09 1.03
N ILE A 114 -14.33 2.41 0.86
CA ILE A 114 -14.47 3.14 -0.41
C ILE A 114 -13.36 4.16 -0.68
N GLY A 115 -13.10 4.42 -1.96
CA GLY A 115 -12.34 5.57 -2.41
C GLY A 115 -10.82 5.40 -2.42
N TRP A 116 -10.10 6.50 -2.67
CA TRP A 116 -8.64 6.50 -2.80
C TRP A 116 -7.90 6.04 -1.55
N MET A 117 -8.51 6.22 -0.37
CA MET A 117 -7.94 5.87 0.93
C MET A 117 -8.76 4.80 1.66
N GLN A 118 -9.69 4.10 0.97
CA GLN A 118 -10.50 3.01 1.53
C GLN A 118 -11.15 3.36 2.89
N PHE A 119 -11.82 4.49 2.97
CA PHE A 119 -12.56 4.86 4.17
C PHE A 119 -13.82 4.01 4.35
N MET A 120 -14.17 3.68 5.59
CA MET A 120 -15.53 3.26 5.90
C MET A 120 -16.49 4.45 5.73
N PRO A 121 -17.72 4.26 5.21
CA PRO A 121 -18.66 5.37 4.98
C PRO A 121 -18.91 6.23 6.22
N ASP A 122 -19.09 5.63 7.40
CA ASP A 122 -19.30 6.37 8.65
C ASP A 122 -18.07 7.18 9.07
N THR A 123 -16.86 6.65 8.82
CA THR A 123 -15.61 7.39 9.06
C THR A 123 -15.50 8.57 8.09
N TRP A 124 -15.89 8.38 6.81
CA TRP A 124 -15.93 9.46 5.83
C TRP A 124 -16.85 10.59 6.26
N LEU A 125 -18.07 10.29 6.73
CA LEU A 125 -19.00 11.33 7.19
C LEU A 125 -18.43 12.15 8.35
N ARG A 126 -17.64 11.51 9.24
CA ARG A 126 -17.03 12.17 10.40
C ARG A 126 -15.76 12.95 10.08
N TRP A 127 -14.99 12.54 9.06
CA TRP A 127 -13.63 13.06 8.86
C TRP A 127 -13.34 13.56 7.44
N GLY A 128 -14.25 13.33 6.50
CA GLY A 128 -14.20 13.79 5.12
C GLY A 128 -13.99 15.29 5.01
N VAL A 129 -13.26 15.70 3.99
CA VAL A 129 -12.86 17.08 3.69
C VAL A 129 -13.05 17.31 2.20
N ASP A 130 -13.74 18.40 1.86
CA ASP A 130 -13.70 19.03 0.53
C ASP A 130 -12.40 19.85 0.46
N ALA A 131 -11.38 19.29 -0.18
CA ALA A 131 -10.02 19.81 -0.20
C ALA A 131 -9.70 20.54 -1.50
N ASP A 132 -10.43 20.27 -2.58
CA ASP A 132 -10.30 21.00 -3.85
C ASP A 132 -11.24 22.22 -3.95
N GLY A 133 -12.21 22.33 -3.03
CA GLY A 133 -13.08 23.49 -2.84
C GLY A 133 -14.29 23.51 -3.77
N ASP A 134 -14.70 22.36 -4.31
CA ASP A 134 -15.84 22.26 -5.23
C ASP A 134 -17.21 22.22 -4.52
N GLY A 135 -17.21 22.17 -3.19
CA GLY A 135 -18.39 22.12 -2.34
C GLY A 135 -18.84 20.70 -1.97
N ILE A 136 -18.11 19.66 -2.39
CA ILE A 136 -18.45 18.25 -2.21
C ILE A 136 -17.24 17.51 -1.62
N ALA A 137 -17.40 16.87 -0.47
CA ALA A 137 -16.40 15.96 0.06
C ALA A 137 -16.56 14.56 -0.58
N ASP A 138 -15.83 14.32 -1.67
CA ASP A 138 -15.89 13.09 -2.48
C ASP A 138 -14.76 12.08 -2.14
N PRO A 139 -15.06 10.88 -1.60
CA PRO A 139 -14.03 9.86 -1.34
C PRO A 139 -13.36 9.32 -2.62
N TRP A 140 -13.97 9.57 -3.77
CA TRP A 140 -13.45 9.16 -5.08
C TRP A 140 -12.59 10.23 -5.76
N ASP A 141 -12.49 11.43 -5.18
CA ASP A 141 -11.46 12.42 -5.53
C ASP A 141 -10.19 12.21 -4.70
N ALA A 142 -9.02 12.32 -5.36
CA ALA A 142 -7.75 12.07 -4.70
C ALA A 142 -7.41 13.14 -3.66
N ALA A 143 -7.67 14.42 -3.94
CA ALA A 143 -7.35 15.51 -3.01
C ALA A 143 -8.17 15.36 -1.74
N ASP A 144 -9.49 15.22 -1.87
CA ASP A 144 -10.40 15.04 -0.74
C ASP A 144 -10.01 13.85 0.13
N ALA A 145 -9.80 12.70 -0.49
CA ALA A 145 -9.47 11.48 0.24
C ALA A 145 -8.12 11.57 0.96
N ILE A 146 -7.09 12.12 0.31
CA ILE A 146 -5.75 12.27 0.90
C ILE A 146 -5.76 13.28 2.06
N PHE A 147 -6.46 14.41 1.91
CA PHE A 147 -6.60 15.40 2.98
C PHE A 147 -7.44 14.85 4.14
N SER A 148 -8.47 14.07 3.85
CA SER A 148 -9.28 13.38 4.87
C SER A 148 -8.46 12.37 5.67
N ALA A 149 -7.58 11.60 5.01
CA ALA A 149 -6.66 10.68 5.68
C ALA A 149 -5.66 11.42 6.58
N ALA A 150 -5.10 12.53 6.10
CA ALA A 150 -4.21 13.35 6.90
C ALA A 150 -4.91 13.93 8.14
N ARG A 151 -6.14 14.43 7.96
CA ARG A 151 -6.98 14.91 9.07
C ARG A 151 -7.26 13.82 10.09
N TYR A 152 -7.65 12.63 9.63
CA TYR A 152 -7.96 11.50 10.50
C TYR A 152 -6.74 11.06 11.32
N LEU A 153 -5.56 10.97 10.71
CA LEU A 153 -4.32 10.64 11.41
C LEU A 153 -3.95 11.71 12.44
N ALA A 154 -4.13 12.99 12.12
CA ALA A 154 -3.90 14.09 13.06
C ALA A 154 -4.88 14.03 14.24
N ALA A 155 -6.15 13.74 13.99
CA ALA A 155 -7.17 13.54 15.02
C ALA A 155 -6.84 12.35 15.93
N ALA A 156 -6.26 11.30 15.34
CA ALA A 156 -5.73 10.16 16.09
C ALA A 156 -4.39 10.47 16.79
N GLY A 157 -3.89 11.71 16.78
CA GLY A 157 -2.68 12.18 17.46
C GLY A 157 -1.37 11.84 16.75
N GLY A 158 -1.40 11.69 15.42
CA GLY A 158 -0.24 11.33 14.60
C GLY A 158 0.91 12.35 14.61
N GLN A 159 0.65 13.58 15.07
CA GLN A 159 1.67 14.60 15.29
C GLN A 159 2.64 14.23 16.42
N ALA A 160 2.16 13.51 17.42
CA ALA A 160 2.96 13.06 18.57
C ALA A 160 3.40 11.60 18.42
N ASP A 161 2.50 10.73 17.93
CA ASP A 161 2.76 9.31 17.75
C ASP A 161 2.07 8.81 16.48
N ILE A 162 2.83 8.78 15.39
CA ILE A 162 2.32 8.35 14.08
C ILE A 162 1.97 6.87 14.07
N SER A 163 2.69 6.02 14.81
CA SER A 163 2.43 4.58 14.87
C SER A 163 1.07 4.31 15.51
N ARG A 164 0.76 5.00 16.60
CA ARG A 164 -0.56 4.93 17.26
C ARG A 164 -1.67 5.44 16.36
N ALA A 165 -1.43 6.52 15.59
CA ALA A 165 -2.42 7.04 14.66
C ALA A 165 -2.70 6.07 13.50
N VAL A 166 -1.68 5.40 12.96
CA VAL A 166 -1.84 4.36 11.94
C VAL A 166 -2.60 3.16 12.51
N PHE A 167 -2.37 2.78 13.76
CA PHE A 167 -3.16 1.73 14.42
C PHE A 167 -4.64 2.12 14.58
N ALA A 168 -4.93 3.40 14.82
CA ALA A 168 -6.31 3.89 14.85
C ALA A 168 -6.97 3.92 13.46
N TYR A 169 -6.17 3.94 12.39
CA TYR A 169 -6.63 3.79 11.01
C TYR A 169 -7.04 2.33 10.74
N ASN A 170 -6.17 1.39 11.10
CA ASN A 170 -6.42 -0.05 11.03
C ASN A 170 -5.80 -0.75 12.25
N HIS A 171 -6.62 -1.45 13.02
CA HIS A 171 -6.28 -2.04 14.33
C HIS A 171 -5.45 -3.33 14.21
N ALA A 172 -4.45 -3.32 13.34
CA ALA A 172 -3.57 -4.44 13.06
C ALA A 172 -2.11 -4.01 13.16
N SER A 173 -1.36 -4.61 14.09
CA SER A 173 0.07 -4.33 14.25
C SER A 173 0.88 -4.64 12.98
N TRP A 174 0.48 -5.64 12.21
CA TRP A 174 1.11 -5.95 10.92
C TRP A 174 0.93 -4.80 9.91
N TYR A 175 -0.25 -4.17 9.89
CA TYR A 175 -0.54 -3.04 9.02
C TYR A 175 0.30 -1.82 9.40
N VAL A 176 0.43 -1.53 10.71
CA VAL A 176 1.29 -0.45 11.22
C VAL A 176 2.73 -0.64 10.74
N ASN A 177 3.27 -1.84 10.91
CA ASN A 177 4.63 -2.16 10.48
C ASN A 177 4.80 -1.99 8.97
N GLU A 178 3.84 -2.47 8.17
CA GLU A 178 3.88 -2.36 6.71
C GLU A 178 3.84 -0.90 6.24
N VAL A 179 2.94 -0.09 6.80
CA VAL A 179 2.84 1.34 6.51
C VAL A 179 4.15 2.07 6.85
N LEU A 180 4.73 1.82 8.04
CA LEU A 180 5.95 2.51 8.46
C LEU A 180 7.17 2.07 7.66
N GLN A 181 7.27 0.79 7.30
CA GLN A 181 8.32 0.30 6.41
C GLN A 181 8.21 0.95 5.03
N LEU A 182 7.01 0.98 4.44
CA LEU A 182 6.80 1.62 3.15
C LEU A 182 6.97 3.15 3.21
N ALA A 183 6.62 3.80 4.33
CA ALA A 183 6.90 5.22 4.53
C ALA A 183 8.41 5.51 4.57
N ASN A 184 9.21 4.64 5.20
CA ASN A 184 10.67 4.77 5.21
C ASN A 184 11.26 4.69 3.79
N VAL A 185 10.66 3.89 2.91
CA VAL A 185 11.03 3.81 1.49
C VAL A 185 10.83 5.15 0.78
N PHE A 186 9.66 5.77 0.98
CA PHE A 186 9.38 7.10 0.44
C PHE A 186 10.33 8.16 1.01
N GLY A 187 10.77 8.01 2.28
CA GLY A 187 11.67 8.93 2.96
C GLY A 187 13.14 8.88 2.51
N ASN A 188 13.65 7.70 2.14
CA ASN A 188 15.08 7.48 1.86
C ASN A 188 15.49 7.63 0.39
N GLY A 189 14.62 8.11 -0.51
CA GLY A 189 15.00 8.37 -1.91
C GLY A 189 13.87 8.55 -2.93
N GLY A 190 12.60 8.59 -2.50
CA GLY A 190 11.48 8.88 -3.39
C GLY A 190 11.12 7.77 -4.41
N PRO A 191 10.36 8.10 -5.48
CA PRO A 191 9.73 7.13 -6.39
C PRO A 191 10.68 6.11 -7.05
N ALA A 192 11.96 6.43 -7.21
CA ALA A 192 12.97 5.54 -7.78
C ALA A 192 13.24 4.31 -6.87
N VAL A 193 13.42 4.53 -5.57
CA VAL A 193 13.60 3.44 -4.59
C VAL A 193 12.31 2.61 -4.46
N THR A 194 11.15 3.25 -4.65
CA THR A 194 9.85 2.57 -4.68
C THR A 194 9.74 1.63 -5.89
N SER A 195 10.37 1.99 -7.02
CA SER A 195 10.46 1.16 -8.21
C SER A 195 11.38 -0.05 -7.98
N ASP A 196 12.50 0.15 -7.29
CA ASP A 196 13.41 -0.93 -6.88
C ASP A 196 12.77 -1.90 -5.90
N LEU A 197 11.94 -1.40 -4.98
CA LEU A 197 11.21 -2.26 -4.05
C LEU A 197 10.05 -2.99 -4.70
N GLN A 198 9.36 -2.38 -5.68
CA GLN A 198 8.41 -3.12 -6.51
C GLN A 198 9.10 -4.24 -7.30
N ARG A 199 10.32 -4.00 -7.80
CA ARG A 199 11.14 -5.04 -8.44
C ARG A 199 11.56 -6.14 -7.46
N LEU A 200 11.96 -5.78 -6.24
CA LEU A 200 12.31 -6.73 -5.17
C LEU A 200 11.11 -7.54 -4.71
N GLN A 201 9.93 -6.91 -4.55
CA GLN A 201 8.68 -7.59 -4.21
C GLN A 201 8.28 -8.57 -5.32
N ALA A 202 8.31 -8.13 -6.59
CA ALA A 202 8.04 -9.00 -7.72
C ALA A 202 9.05 -10.15 -7.83
N SER A 203 10.32 -9.89 -7.52
CA SER A 203 11.37 -10.91 -7.42
C SER A 203 11.09 -11.92 -6.30
N LEU A 204 10.68 -11.45 -5.13
CA LEU A 204 10.35 -12.29 -3.97
C LEU A 204 9.11 -13.14 -4.24
N ASP A 205 8.07 -12.58 -4.85
CA ASP A 205 6.85 -13.29 -5.22
C ASP A 205 7.13 -14.31 -6.34
N ALA A 206 7.95 -13.96 -7.32
CA ALA A 206 8.42 -14.91 -8.33
C ALA A 206 9.27 -16.03 -7.72
N ALA A 207 10.14 -15.72 -6.75
CA ALA A 207 10.94 -16.71 -6.04
C ALA A 207 10.05 -17.64 -5.19
N ARG A 208 9.06 -17.10 -4.47
CA ARG A 208 8.04 -17.87 -3.74
C ARG A 208 7.26 -18.78 -4.69
N GLY A 209 6.83 -18.27 -5.84
CA GLY A 209 6.15 -19.06 -6.86
C GLY A 209 7.00 -20.23 -7.38
N LYS A 210 8.31 -20.01 -7.61
CA LYS A 210 9.24 -21.09 -7.98
C LYS A 210 9.40 -22.15 -6.89
N VAL A 211 9.48 -21.73 -5.63
CA VAL A 211 9.56 -22.66 -4.48
C VAL A 211 8.28 -23.49 -4.36
N ILE A 212 7.10 -22.88 -4.50
CA ILE A 212 5.82 -23.60 -4.47
C ILE A 212 5.75 -24.60 -5.62
N ALA A 213 6.07 -24.20 -6.86
CA ALA A 213 6.05 -25.09 -8.01
C ALA A 213 7.06 -26.26 -7.89
N ALA A 214 8.25 -26.00 -7.35
CA ALA A 214 9.23 -27.03 -7.05
C ALA A 214 8.70 -28.00 -5.98
N ASN A 215 8.09 -27.47 -4.92
CA ASN A 215 7.47 -28.28 -3.87
C ASN A 215 6.32 -29.14 -4.41
N ASP A 216 5.46 -28.60 -5.28
CA ASP A 216 4.37 -29.38 -5.90
C ASP A 216 4.90 -30.50 -6.79
N THR A 217 5.99 -30.23 -7.52
CA THR A 217 6.69 -31.24 -8.33
C THR A 217 7.26 -32.35 -7.44
N LEU A 218 7.93 -31.98 -6.35
CA LEU A 218 8.48 -32.92 -5.38
C LEU A 218 7.38 -33.77 -4.74
N VAL A 219 6.29 -33.16 -4.28
CA VAL A 219 5.16 -33.88 -3.68
C VAL A 219 4.55 -34.85 -4.67
N SER A 220 4.35 -34.43 -5.92
CA SER A 220 3.79 -35.29 -6.97
C SER A 220 4.71 -36.48 -7.31
N ALA A 221 6.02 -36.23 -7.41
CA ALA A 221 7.01 -37.28 -7.66
C ALA A 221 7.05 -38.31 -6.50
N LEU A 222 7.02 -37.82 -5.26
CA LEU A 222 6.96 -38.68 -4.06
C LEU A 222 5.67 -39.51 -4.01
N ASP A 223 4.53 -38.94 -4.39
CA ASP A 223 3.26 -39.67 -4.41
C ASP A 223 3.20 -40.72 -5.53
N GLN A 224 3.76 -40.42 -6.70
CA GLN A 224 3.91 -41.38 -7.80
C GLN A 224 4.85 -42.53 -7.41
N GLU A 225 6.00 -42.22 -6.79
CA GLU A 225 6.93 -43.23 -6.27
C GLU A 225 6.22 -44.12 -5.24
N ARG A 226 5.53 -43.53 -4.25
CA ARG A 226 4.76 -44.29 -3.25
C ARG A 226 3.70 -45.17 -3.88
N ALA A 227 3.01 -44.69 -4.92
CA ALA A 227 2.02 -45.49 -5.65
C ALA A 227 2.68 -46.69 -6.35
N LEU A 228 3.81 -46.48 -7.03
CA LEU A 228 4.55 -47.54 -7.70
C LEU A 228 5.14 -48.55 -6.72
N VAL A 229 5.66 -48.12 -5.57
CA VAL A 229 6.12 -49.01 -4.49
C VAL A 229 4.99 -49.92 -4.01
N ARG A 230 3.76 -49.40 -3.88
CA ARG A 230 2.59 -50.22 -3.49
C ARG A 230 2.24 -51.26 -4.55
N VAL A 231 2.34 -50.91 -5.83
CA VAL A 231 2.05 -51.84 -6.94
C VAL A 231 3.15 -52.88 -7.08
N ALA A 232 4.41 -52.48 -7.02
CA ALA A 232 5.57 -53.38 -7.07
C ALA A 232 5.47 -54.47 -5.99
N ARG A 233 5.20 -54.08 -4.73
CA ARG A 233 4.99 -55.05 -3.64
C ARG A 233 3.85 -56.03 -3.91
N LYS A 234 2.75 -55.59 -4.53
CA LYS A 234 1.65 -56.50 -4.90
C LYS A 234 2.05 -57.47 -6.00
N LEU A 235 2.86 -57.02 -6.97
CA LEU A 235 3.33 -57.87 -8.06
C LEU A 235 4.36 -58.89 -7.58
N GLU A 236 5.28 -58.49 -6.71
CA GLU A 236 6.22 -59.41 -6.04
C GLU A 236 5.48 -60.50 -5.25
N ALA A 237 4.48 -60.12 -4.44
CA ALA A 237 3.65 -61.09 -3.74
C ALA A 237 2.90 -62.04 -4.69
N ARG A 238 2.48 -61.58 -5.88
CA ARG A 238 1.87 -62.44 -6.90
C ARG A 238 2.86 -63.44 -7.47
N VAL A 239 4.11 -63.05 -7.73
CA VAL A 239 5.19 -63.95 -8.17
C VAL A 239 5.42 -65.05 -7.14
N GLU A 240 5.53 -64.68 -5.87
CA GLU A 240 5.75 -65.62 -4.76
C GLU A 240 4.59 -66.62 -4.60
N SER A 241 3.35 -66.16 -4.77
CA SER A 241 2.14 -66.98 -4.63
C SER A 241 1.80 -67.84 -5.86
N ALA A 242 2.45 -67.62 -7.00
CA ALA A 242 2.13 -68.32 -8.24
C ALA A 242 2.53 -69.81 -8.20
N GLN A 243 1.56 -70.69 -8.43
CA GLN A 243 1.73 -72.15 -8.41
C GLN A 243 2.13 -72.73 -9.78
N LEU A 244 1.64 -72.15 -10.88
CA LEU A 244 1.96 -72.57 -12.24
C LEU A 244 3.14 -71.76 -12.79
N LEU A 245 4.04 -72.43 -13.52
CA LEU A 245 5.22 -71.78 -14.11
C LEU A 245 4.84 -70.67 -15.10
N SER A 246 3.78 -70.87 -15.89
CA SER A 246 3.27 -69.86 -16.83
C SER A 246 2.80 -68.58 -16.11
N ASP A 247 2.13 -68.73 -14.98
CA ASP A 247 1.60 -67.62 -14.20
C ASP A 247 2.71 -66.88 -13.48
N ARG A 248 3.71 -67.62 -12.98
CA ARG A 248 4.93 -67.04 -12.41
C ARG A 248 5.69 -66.22 -13.45
N LEU A 249 5.94 -66.77 -14.65
CA LEU A 249 6.64 -66.05 -15.72
C LEU A 249 5.90 -64.79 -16.17
N ASN A 250 4.57 -64.84 -16.24
CA ASN A 250 3.75 -63.66 -16.54
C ASN A 250 3.84 -62.61 -15.42
N ALA A 251 3.76 -63.04 -14.15
CA ALA A 251 3.88 -62.15 -13.00
C ALA A 251 5.30 -61.53 -12.87
N GLU A 252 6.35 -62.29 -13.17
CA GLU A 252 7.74 -61.82 -13.17
C GLU A 252 7.98 -60.77 -14.26
N ARG A 253 7.41 -60.98 -15.46
CA ARG A 253 7.45 -60.00 -16.54
C ARG A 253 6.79 -58.68 -16.13
N ASP A 254 5.61 -58.77 -15.52
CA ASP A 254 4.87 -57.59 -15.06
C ASP A 254 5.61 -56.88 -13.90
N ALA A 255 6.16 -57.63 -12.94
CA ALA A 255 6.98 -57.10 -11.85
C ALA A 255 8.24 -56.38 -12.35
N THR A 256 8.94 -56.97 -13.33
CA THR A 256 10.14 -56.39 -13.94
C THR A 256 9.82 -55.07 -14.66
N ALA A 257 8.72 -55.02 -15.41
CA ALA A 257 8.28 -53.81 -16.08
C ALA A 257 7.96 -52.68 -15.08
N TYR A 258 7.28 -53.00 -13.98
CA TYR A 258 6.99 -52.03 -12.91
C TYR A 258 8.22 -51.62 -12.10
N GLY A 259 9.20 -52.52 -11.90
CA GLY A 259 10.48 -52.21 -11.27
C GLY A 259 11.25 -51.13 -12.04
N ALA A 260 11.27 -51.20 -13.38
CA ALA A 260 11.87 -50.16 -14.22
C ALA A 260 11.11 -48.82 -14.17
N MET A 261 9.79 -48.84 -13.95
CA MET A 261 9.00 -47.62 -13.72
C MET A 261 9.28 -47.02 -12.34
N LEU A 262 9.35 -47.85 -11.30
CA LEU A 262 9.67 -47.43 -9.94
C LEU A 262 11.07 -46.82 -9.85
N TYR A 263 12.06 -47.43 -10.49
CA TYR A 263 13.43 -46.90 -10.55
C TYR A 263 13.47 -45.49 -11.18
N ARG A 264 12.72 -45.27 -12.27
CA ARG A 264 12.59 -43.95 -12.89
C ARG A 264 11.92 -42.94 -11.96
N ALA A 265 10.79 -43.31 -11.34
CA ALA A 265 10.07 -42.44 -10.41
C ALA A 265 10.92 -42.07 -9.18
N HIS A 266 11.71 -43.01 -8.65
CA HIS A 266 12.65 -42.75 -7.57
C HIS A 266 13.78 -41.79 -8.01
N SER A 267 14.31 -41.97 -9.22
CA SER A 267 15.29 -41.04 -9.78
C SER A 267 14.73 -39.64 -9.99
N GLU A 268 13.45 -39.53 -10.37
CA GLU A 268 12.73 -38.27 -10.52
C GLU A 268 12.47 -37.58 -9.17
N SER A 269 12.09 -38.34 -8.13
CA SER A 269 11.88 -37.77 -6.79
C SER A 269 13.18 -37.27 -6.15
N GLU A 270 14.30 -37.99 -6.34
CA GLU A 270 15.62 -37.55 -5.87
C GLU A 270 16.12 -36.30 -6.60
N ARG A 271 15.82 -36.15 -7.89
CA ARG A 271 16.15 -34.92 -8.65
C ARG A 271 15.31 -33.71 -8.24
N ALA A 272 14.15 -33.93 -7.65
CA ALA A 272 13.24 -32.88 -7.21
C ALA A 272 13.53 -32.40 -5.77
N ARG A 273 14.43 -33.08 -5.03
CA ARG A 273 14.90 -32.70 -3.68
C ARG A 273 16.05 -31.71 -3.74
#